data_AF-A0AAN9YN70-F1
#
_entry.id   AF-A0AAN9YN70-F1
#
_cell.length_a   1.000
_cell.length_b   1.000
_cell.length_c   1.000
_cell.angle_alpha   90.00
_cell.angle_beta   90.00
_cell.angle_gamma   90.00
#
_symmetry.space_group_name_H-M   'P 1'
#
loop_
_entity.id
_entity.type
_entity.pdbx_description
1 polymer ?
#
loop_
_entity_poly.entity_id
_entity_poly.type
_entity_poly.pdbx_seq_one_letter_code
_entity_poly.pdbx_strand_id
1 'polypeptide(L)'
;MIVSFNFEEIKQKPFIYINLNGRVPGEYPFKPKWHLHKLELTQIQAIEEPNTDITIWESGAIINYLIEVYDKKHVPRYETLKERHRCNQWLHFQVSGQGPYFGQAGWFTVLHAEKLPSAIERYQNEVGRIHGVLEGWLQEREWLVGDRITYADIAFATWNDRSDAVLQRAPEDKFNGFPRVQAWHERMTSRPSWKKAMETRARLMDEQGLDWNGMPNGINTMAEYETKIKADREEAVAAPQE
;
A
#
# COMPACT_ATOMS: atom_id res chain seq x y z
N MET A 1 0.63 -5.06 -24.77
CA MET A 1 0.17 -3.75 -24.23
C MET A 1 -0.96 -4.04 -23.24
N ILE A 2 -0.74 -3.87 -21.92
CA ILE A 2 -1.85 -4.02 -20.94
C ILE A 2 -2.68 -2.75 -21.06
N VAL A 3 -3.77 -2.87 -21.80
CA VAL A 3 -4.86 -1.91 -21.77
C VAL A 3 -5.53 -2.11 -20.42
N SER A 4 -5.73 -1.04 -19.64
CA SER A 4 -6.30 -1.12 -18.30
C SER A 4 -7.61 -1.92 -18.28
N PHE A 5 -8.00 -2.42 -17.10
CA PHE A 5 -9.35 -2.95 -16.87
C PHE A 5 -10.39 -1.99 -17.49
N ASN A 6 -11.29 -2.53 -18.31
CA ASN A 6 -12.32 -1.71 -18.94
C ASN A 6 -13.43 -1.50 -17.91
N PHE A 7 -13.41 -0.35 -17.23
CA PHE A 7 -14.38 0.02 -16.18
C PHE A 7 -15.80 0.23 -16.72
N GLU A 8 -16.02 0.07 -18.04
CA GLU A 8 -17.33 0.17 -18.69
C GLU A 8 -18.29 -0.98 -18.34
N GLU A 9 -17.80 -2.10 -17.78
CA GLU A 9 -18.64 -3.22 -17.34
C GLU A 9 -19.29 -3.00 -15.96
N ILE A 10 -19.03 -1.85 -15.32
CA ILE A 10 -19.50 -1.51 -13.97
C ILE A 10 -20.86 -0.81 -14.07
N LYS A 11 -21.92 -1.57 -13.78
CA LYS A 11 -23.31 -1.15 -14.04
C LYS A 11 -23.90 -0.18 -13.00
N GLN A 12 -23.26 0.01 -11.85
CA GLN A 12 -23.66 1.01 -10.85
C GLN A 12 -22.43 1.67 -10.24
N LYS A 13 -22.40 3.01 -10.22
CA LYS A 13 -21.61 3.71 -9.20
C LYS A 13 -22.28 3.44 -7.85
N PRO A 14 -21.51 3.22 -6.77
CA PRO A 14 -20.14 3.70 -6.62
C PRO A 14 -19.13 2.54 -6.45
N PHE A 15 -17.89 2.72 -6.89
CA PHE A 15 -16.80 2.25 -6.03
C PHE A 15 -16.93 3.08 -4.76
N ILE A 16 -17.66 2.59 -3.76
CA ILE A 16 -17.86 3.35 -2.52
C ILE A 16 -16.50 3.47 -1.86
N TYR A 17 -16.08 4.72 -1.70
CA TYR A 17 -14.95 5.14 -0.87
C TYR A 17 -15.26 4.79 0.57
N ILE A 18 -14.98 3.56 0.99
CA ILE A 18 -14.80 3.27 2.41
C ILE A 18 -13.39 3.72 2.77
N ASN A 19 -13.26 5.05 2.92
CA ASN A 19 -12.18 5.73 3.63
C ASN A 19 -10.77 5.58 3.00
N LEU A 20 -10.14 6.69 2.60
CA LEU A 20 -8.71 6.71 2.27
C LEU A 20 -7.81 6.34 3.48
N ASN A 21 -8.41 6.26 4.68
CA ASN A 21 -7.86 5.71 5.92
C ASN A 21 -8.51 4.38 6.36
N GLY A 22 -9.16 3.65 5.45
CA GLY A 22 -9.69 2.28 5.56
C GLY A 22 -10.12 1.79 6.95
N ARG A 23 -11.40 1.69 7.31
CA ARG A 23 -11.80 1.24 8.65
C ARG A 23 -12.81 0.10 8.56
N VAL A 24 -12.56 -1.00 9.26
CA VAL A 24 -13.53 -2.11 9.46
C VAL A 24 -14.02 -2.04 10.92
N PRO A 25 -15.34 -2.22 11.19
CA PRO A 25 -15.84 -2.33 12.56
C PRO A 25 -15.31 -3.61 13.22
N GLY A 26 -14.56 -3.48 14.32
CA GLY A 26 -14.16 -4.59 15.18
C GLY A 26 -14.33 -4.22 16.65
N GLU A 27 -15.04 -5.03 17.42
CA GLU A 27 -15.12 -4.86 18.87
C GLU A 27 -13.90 -5.52 19.53
N TYR A 28 -13.02 -4.72 20.13
CA TYR A 28 -11.82 -5.21 20.81
C TYR A 28 -12.04 -5.25 22.34
N PRO A 29 -12.01 -6.43 22.99
CA PRO A 29 -12.38 -6.57 24.41
C PRO A 29 -11.27 -6.18 25.40
N PHE A 30 -10.02 -5.99 24.95
CA PHE A 30 -8.90 -5.56 25.79
C PHE A 30 -8.43 -4.17 25.36
N LYS A 31 -8.63 -3.15 26.20
CA LYS A 31 -8.13 -1.79 25.95
C LYS A 31 -6.77 -1.62 26.65
N PRO A 32 -5.61 -1.82 25.99
CA PRO A 32 -4.33 -1.43 26.56
C PRO A 32 -4.36 0.07 26.90
N LYS A 33 -3.53 0.57 27.83
CA LYS A 33 -3.53 2.00 28.26
C LYS A 33 -3.34 3.02 27.13
N TRP A 34 -2.89 2.58 25.94
CA TRP A 34 -2.77 3.37 24.71
C TRP A 34 -4.01 3.30 23.79
N HIS A 35 -4.98 2.43 24.09
CA HIS A 35 -6.29 2.39 23.42
C HIS A 35 -7.23 3.41 24.07
N LEU A 36 -7.11 4.65 23.61
CA LEU A 36 -8.12 5.67 23.81
C LEU A 36 -9.44 5.18 23.17
N HIS A 37 -10.55 5.31 23.90
CA HIS A 37 -11.87 5.04 23.36
C HIS A 37 -12.10 5.85 22.07
N LYS A 38 -12.64 5.19 21.03
CA LYS A 38 -12.82 5.70 19.66
C LYS A 38 -11.53 6.18 18.96
N LEU A 39 -10.45 5.40 19.01
CA LEU A 39 -9.42 5.45 17.96
C LEU A 39 -9.60 4.23 17.06
N GLU A 40 -10.33 4.41 15.97
CA GLU A 40 -10.41 3.49 14.82
C GLU A 40 -9.07 3.51 14.04
N LEU A 41 -7.99 3.05 14.67
CA LEU A 41 -6.61 3.09 14.16
C LEU A 41 -6.16 1.80 13.43
N THR A 42 -7.08 1.11 12.75
CA THR A 42 -6.71 0.06 11.79
C THR A 42 -7.08 0.53 10.40
N GLN A 43 -6.10 1.10 9.67
CA GLN A 43 -6.20 1.44 8.24
C GLN A 43 -6.23 0.15 7.39
N ILE A 44 -7.42 -0.37 7.08
CA ILE A 44 -7.67 -1.52 6.24
C ILE A 44 -8.40 -1.04 4.97
N GLN A 45 -7.73 -1.14 3.82
CA GLN A 45 -8.39 -0.95 2.52
C GLN A 45 -9.49 -2.01 2.37
N ALA A 46 -10.71 -1.56 2.11
CA ALA A 46 -11.87 -2.42 1.85
C ALA A 46 -12.55 -1.95 0.55
N ILE A 47 -13.11 -2.89 -0.19
CA ILE A 47 -14.04 -2.61 -1.28
C ILE A 47 -15.40 -3.21 -0.94
N GLU A 48 -16.45 -2.46 -1.26
CA GLU A 48 -17.82 -2.95 -1.35
C GLU A 48 -18.13 -3.07 -2.84
N GLU A 49 -18.44 -4.28 -3.30
CA GLU A 49 -18.65 -4.56 -4.71
C GLU A 49 -20.14 -4.80 -5.01
N PRO A 50 -20.80 -3.87 -5.72
CA PRO A 50 -22.26 -3.88 -5.86
C PRO A 50 -22.79 -4.95 -6.83
N ASN A 51 -21.96 -5.51 -7.72
CA ASN A 51 -22.41 -6.56 -8.65
C ASN A 51 -22.44 -7.96 -8.02
N THR A 52 -21.74 -8.16 -6.91
CA THR A 52 -21.57 -9.45 -6.22
C THR A 52 -21.96 -9.39 -4.74
N ASP A 53 -22.31 -8.20 -4.24
CA ASP A 53 -22.73 -7.97 -2.85
C ASP A 53 -21.69 -8.44 -1.83
N ILE A 54 -20.40 -8.36 -2.19
CA ILE A 54 -19.29 -8.72 -1.32
C ILE A 54 -18.63 -7.47 -0.75
N THR A 55 -18.36 -7.51 0.56
CA THR A 55 -17.43 -6.60 1.21
C THR A 55 -16.15 -7.38 1.50
N ILE A 56 -15.03 -6.94 0.92
CA ILE A 56 -13.73 -7.61 1.07
C ILE A 56 -12.65 -6.61 1.44
N TRP A 57 -11.77 -7.04 2.33
CA TRP A 57 -10.67 -6.28 2.90
C TRP A 57 -9.37 -7.07 2.80
N GLU A 58 -8.24 -6.44 3.14
CA GLU A 58 -6.87 -6.83 2.76
C GLU A 58 -6.57 -6.61 1.28
N SER A 59 -5.54 -5.81 0.99
CA SER A 59 -5.16 -5.47 -0.38
C SER A 59 -4.80 -6.69 -1.23
N GLY A 60 -4.16 -7.71 -0.64
CA GLY A 60 -3.87 -8.96 -1.34
C GLY A 60 -5.13 -9.76 -1.70
N ALA A 61 -6.12 -9.79 -0.82
CA ALA A 61 -7.39 -10.46 -1.09
C ALA A 61 -8.23 -9.70 -2.12
N ILE A 62 -8.25 -8.37 -2.02
CA ILE A 62 -8.85 -7.47 -3.02
C ILE A 62 -8.22 -7.70 -4.41
N ILE A 63 -6.89 -7.76 -4.51
CA ILE A 63 -6.19 -8.03 -5.77
C ILE A 63 -6.65 -9.38 -6.36
N ASN A 64 -6.67 -10.45 -5.56
CA ASN A 64 -7.13 -11.76 -6.01
C ASN A 64 -8.58 -11.73 -6.49
N TYR A 65 -9.47 -11.06 -5.76
CA TYR A 65 -10.86 -10.88 -6.15
C TYR A 65 -10.98 -10.14 -7.49
N LEU A 66 -10.27 -9.01 -7.65
CA LEU A 66 -10.32 -8.22 -8.88
C LEU A 66 -9.85 -9.01 -10.10
N ILE A 67 -8.84 -9.85 -9.93
CA ILE A 67 -8.34 -10.72 -11.00
C ILE A 67 -9.36 -11.82 -11.32
N GLU A 68 -9.93 -12.46 -10.31
CA GLU A 68 -10.88 -13.54 -10.52
C GLU A 68 -12.15 -13.03 -11.22
N VAL A 69 -12.65 -11.88 -10.78
CA VAL A 69 -13.92 -11.32 -11.24
C VAL A 69 -13.77 -10.50 -12.53
N TYR A 70 -12.73 -9.67 -12.68
CA TYR A 70 -12.64 -8.71 -13.79
C TYR A 70 -11.51 -8.96 -14.79
N ASP A 71 -10.52 -9.80 -14.48
CA ASP A 71 -9.49 -10.16 -15.46
C ASP A 71 -9.95 -11.29 -16.40
N LYS A 72 -10.96 -10.97 -17.21
CA LYS A 72 -11.53 -11.89 -18.22
C LYS A 72 -10.57 -12.25 -19.34
N LYS A 73 -9.53 -11.42 -19.55
CA LYS A 73 -8.52 -11.61 -20.60
C LYS A 73 -7.24 -12.26 -20.07
N HIS A 74 -7.19 -12.59 -18.78
CA HIS A 74 -6.04 -13.21 -18.13
C HIS A 74 -4.74 -12.45 -18.43
N VAL A 75 -4.79 -11.12 -18.33
CA VAL A 75 -3.68 -10.25 -18.72
C VAL A 75 -2.62 -10.19 -17.61
N PRO A 76 -2.93 -9.76 -16.37
CA PRO A 76 -2.01 -9.80 -15.25
C PRO A 76 -1.90 -11.15 -14.52
N ARG A 77 -2.41 -12.28 -15.05
CA ARG A 77 -2.27 -13.60 -14.40
C ARG A 77 -1.87 -14.71 -15.37
N TYR A 78 -1.39 -15.83 -14.83
CA TYR A 78 -1.28 -17.10 -15.54
C TYR A 78 -2.42 -18.04 -15.12
N GLU A 79 -2.74 -19.03 -15.95
CA GLU A 79 -3.81 -20.00 -15.68
C GLU A 79 -3.29 -21.36 -15.18
N THR A 80 -2.08 -21.72 -15.61
CA THR A 80 -1.41 -22.96 -15.23
C THR A 80 -1.20 -23.02 -13.71
N LEU A 81 -1.44 -24.20 -13.13
CA LEU A 81 -1.37 -24.43 -11.68
C LEU A 81 -0.06 -23.91 -11.08
N LYS A 82 1.06 -24.25 -11.72
CA LYS A 82 2.42 -23.89 -11.26
C LYS A 82 2.61 -22.37 -11.19
N GLU A 83 2.29 -21.64 -12.26
CA GLU A 83 2.47 -20.20 -12.32
C GLU A 83 1.49 -19.47 -11.38
N ARG A 84 0.24 -19.95 -11.26
CA ARG A 84 -0.73 -19.41 -10.28
C ARG A 84 -0.21 -19.49 -8.85
N HIS A 85 0.29 -20.65 -8.43
CA HIS A 85 0.86 -20.81 -7.09
C HIS A 85 2.12 -19.96 -6.89
N ARG A 86 2.93 -19.75 -7.93
CA ARG A 86 4.09 -18.84 -7.86
C ARG A 86 3.66 -17.38 -7.71
N CYS A 87 2.65 -16.92 -8.47
CA CYS A 87 2.11 -15.57 -8.30
C CYS A 87 1.56 -15.37 -6.89
N ASN A 88 0.84 -16.36 -6.35
CA ASN A 88 0.35 -16.32 -4.98
C ASN A 88 1.51 -16.31 -3.96
N GLN A 89 2.56 -17.12 -4.14
CA GLN A 89 3.74 -17.08 -3.28
C GLN A 89 4.35 -15.66 -3.20
N TRP A 90 4.51 -15.00 -4.34
CA TRP A 90 5.03 -13.64 -4.41
C TRP A 90 4.09 -12.61 -3.78
N LEU A 91 2.78 -12.72 -4.01
CA LEU A 91 1.80 -11.88 -3.34
C LEU A 91 1.85 -12.06 -1.82
N HIS A 92 1.96 -13.30 -1.34
CA HIS A 92 2.11 -13.58 0.09
C HIS A 92 3.43 -13.04 0.66
N PHE A 93 4.53 -13.13 -0.09
CA PHE A 93 5.80 -12.51 0.29
C PHE A 93 5.68 -10.97 0.35
N GLN A 94 4.89 -10.37 -0.54
CA GLN A 94 4.59 -8.94 -0.52
C GLN A 94 3.81 -8.55 0.75
N VAL A 95 2.64 -9.17 0.98
CA VAL A 95 1.73 -8.76 2.07
C VAL A 95 2.23 -9.13 3.46
N SER A 96 3.04 -10.19 3.61
CA SER A 96 3.57 -10.63 4.91
C SER A 96 5.04 -10.25 5.14
N GLY A 97 5.79 -9.99 4.06
CA GLY A 97 7.21 -9.65 4.10
C GLY A 97 7.47 -8.18 3.77
N GLN A 98 7.14 -7.72 2.57
CA GLN A 98 7.43 -6.33 2.20
C GLN A 98 6.60 -5.33 3.03
N GLY A 99 5.27 -5.44 2.99
CA GLY A 99 4.37 -4.45 3.57
C GLY A 99 4.64 -4.17 5.06
N PRO A 100 4.58 -5.18 5.94
CA PRO A 100 4.76 -4.98 7.38
C PRO A 100 6.13 -4.42 7.73
N TYR A 101 7.20 -4.92 7.12
CA TYR A 101 8.56 -4.51 7.48
C TYR A 101 8.94 -3.15 6.91
N PHE A 102 8.46 -2.79 5.72
CA PHE A 102 8.57 -1.41 5.20
C PHE A 102 7.75 -0.44 6.06
N GLY A 103 6.56 -0.85 6.50
CA GLY A 103 5.74 -0.08 7.43
C GLY A 103 6.45 0.20 8.75
N GLN A 104 7.07 -0.82 9.36
CA GLN A 104 7.86 -0.64 10.58
C GLN A 104 9.10 0.23 10.35
N ALA A 105 9.81 0.04 9.24
CA ALA A 105 10.93 0.90 8.89
C ALA A 105 10.49 2.37 8.76
N GLY A 106 9.38 2.64 8.07
CA GLY A 106 8.80 3.98 7.98
C GLY A 106 8.35 4.52 9.34
N TRP A 107 7.72 3.69 10.18
CA TRP A 107 7.29 4.07 11.52
C TRP A 107 8.47 4.53 12.38
N PHE A 108 9.48 3.69 12.60
CA PHE A 108 10.61 4.05 13.47
C PHE A 108 11.48 5.18 12.91
N THR A 109 11.52 5.31 11.58
CA THR A 109 12.37 6.31 10.93
C THR A 109 11.69 7.67 10.85
N VAL A 110 10.39 7.72 10.52
CA VAL A 110 9.67 8.97 10.24
C VAL A 110 8.73 9.35 11.38
N LEU A 111 7.91 8.42 11.86
CA LEU A 111 6.74 8.72 12.67
C LEU A 111 6.96 8.58 14.19
N HIS A 112 7.80 7.64 14.62
CA HIS A 112 7.99 7.33 16.04
C HIS A 112 8.50 8.56 16.81
N ALA A 113 7.89 8.84 17.96
CA ALA A 113 8.18 10.01 18.79
C ALA A 113 9.64 10.05 19.28
N GLU A 114 10.22 8.87 19.48
CA GLU A 114 11.63 8.69 19.85
C GLU A 114 12.41 8.02 18.73
N LYS A 115 13.65 8.45 18.52
CA LYS A 115 14.56 7.77 17.60
C LYS A 115 15.26 6.64 18.32
N LEU A 116 14.99 5.41 17.88
CA LEU A 116 15.54 4.17 18.42
C LEU A 116 16.50 3.56 17.38
N PRO A 117 17.82 3.83 17.46
CA PRO A 117 18.76 3.43 16.41
C PRO A 117 18.74 1.94 16.10
N SER A 118 18.63 1.08 17.13
CA SER A 118 18.58 -0.38 16.95
C SER A 118 17.33 -0.86 16.20
N ALA A 119 16.18 -0.21 16.41
CA ALA A 119 14.95 -0.53 15.69
C ALA A 119 15.03 -0.05 14.24
N ILE A 120 15.49 1.19 14.02
CA ILE A 120 15.71 1.75 12.68
C ILE A 120 16.64 0.86 11.87
N GLU A 121 17.82 0.52 12.43
CA GLU A 121 18.80 -0.35 11.79
C GLU A 121 18.21 -1.72 11.45
N ARG A 122 17.50 -2.35 12.40
CA ARG A 122 16.85 -3.65 12.19
C ARG A 122 15.91 -3.63 10.99
N TYR A 123 15.01 -2.64 10.90
CA TYR A 123 13.99 -2.61 9.86
C TYR A 123 14.55 -2.11 8.52
N GLN A 124 15.53 -1.20 8.51
CA GLN A 124 16.25 -0.83 7.29
C GLN A 124 17.04 -2.01 6.70
N ASN A 125 17.69 -2.81 7.55
CA ASN A 125 18.35 -4.04 7.12
C ASN A 125 17.36 -5.05 6.53
N GLU A 126 16.14 -5.14 7.07
CA GLU A 126 15.11 -6.02 6.53
C GLU A 126 14.57 -5.53 5.18
N VAL A 127 14.41 -4.22 4.98
CA VAL A 127 14.13 -3.62 3.66
C VAL A 127 15.22 -4.03 2.65
N GLY A 128 16.50 -3.90 3.05
CA GLY A 128 17.64 -4.34 2.27
C GLY A 128 17.63 -5.84 1.95
N ARG A 129 17.25 -6.68 2.93
CA ARG A 129 17.11 -8.14 2.74
C ARG A 129 16.06 -8.48 1.70
N ILE A 130 14.92 -7.78 1.73
CA ILE A 130 13.82 -7.98 0.77
C ILE A 130 14.26 -7.55 -0.64
N HIS A 131 14.93 -6.40 -0.77
CA HIS A 131 15.55 -6.02 -2.05
C HIS A 131 16.58 -7.07 -2.52
N GLY A 132 17.38 -7.63 -1.61
CA GLY A 132 18.33 -8.70 -1.94
C GLY A 132 17.66 -9.99 -2.46
N VAL A 133 16.52 -10.38 -1.88
CA VAL A 133 15.72 -11.52 -2.39
C VAL A 133 15.23 -11.25 -3.81
N LEU A 134 14.69 -10.06 -4.06
CA LEU A 134 14.21 -9.65 -5.38
C LEU A 134 15.36 -9.58 -6.39
N GLU A 135 16.49 -8.97 -6.01
CA GLU A 135 17.68 -8.81 -6.84
C GLU A 135 18.28 -10.15 -7.28
N GLY A 136 18.30 -11.14 -6.37
CA GLY A 136 18.72 -12.51 -6.68
C GLY A 136 17.71 -13.22 -7.59
N TRP A 137 16.41 -13.07 -7.33
CA TRP A 137 15.37 -13.70 -8.15
C TRP A 137 15.34 -13.17 -9.60
N LEU A 138 15.52 -11.86 -9.75
CA LEU A 138 15.50 -11.14 -11.03
C LEU A 138 16.81 -11.29 -11.84
N GLN A 139 17.80 -12.03 -11.35
CA GLN A 139 19.08 -12.22 -12.06
C GLN A 139 18.92 -12.75 -13.49
N GLU A 140 18.01 -13.70 -13.68
CA GLU A 140 17.74 -14.32 -14.99
C GLU A 140 16.28 -14.11 -15.42
N ARG A 141 15.59 -13.14 -14.81
CA ARG A 141 14.15 -12.96 -14.97
C ARG A 141 13.79 -11.49 -15.09
N GLU A 142 12.97 -11.18 -16.07
CA GLU A 142 12.43 -9.83 -16.23
C GLU A 142 11.26 -9.56 -15.27
N TRP A 143 10.49 -10.60 -14.92
CA TRP A 143 9.30 -10.56 -14.08
C TRP A 143 9.37 -11.65 -13.00
N LEU A 144 8.60 -11.48 -11.91
CA LEU A 144 8.61 -12.44 -10.80
C LEU A 144 8.14 -13.83 -11.21
N VAL A 145 7.20 -13.91 -12.16
CA VAL A 145 6.66 -15.17 -12.68
C VAL A 145 6.57 -15.11 -14.19
N GLY A 146 7.10 -16.15 -14.85
CA GLY A 146 7.02 -16.31 -16.30
C GLY A 146 7.78 -15.21 -17.06
N ASP A 147 7.18 -14.76 -18.14
CA ASP A 147 7.73 -13.87 -19.17
C ASP A 147 7.00 -12.52 -19.29
N ARG A 148 5.99 -12.26 -18.44
CA ARG A 148 5.24 -11.00 -18.46
C ARG A 148 4.88 -10.52 -17.06
N ILE A 149 4.62 -9.23 -16.94
CA ILE A 149 4.15 -8.60 -15.70
C ILE A 149 2.83 -9.23 -15.23
N THR A 150 2.75 -9.49 -13.93
CA THR A 150 1.55 -10.00 -13.26
C THR A 150 1.13 -9.11 -12.10
N TYR A 151 -0.01 -9.41 -11.49
CA TYR A 151 -0.43 -8.78 -10.24
C TYR A 151 0.60 -8.96 -9.11
N ALA A 152 1.35 -10.07 -9.14
CA ALA A 152 2.38 -10.34 -8.16
C ALA A 152 3.50 -9.31 -8.26
N ASP A 153 3.84 -8.82 -9.45
CA ASP A 153 4.82 -7.76 -9.63
C ASP A 153 4.28 -6.41 -9.16
N ILE A 154 3.07 -6.07 -9.62
CA ILE A 154 2.41 -4.79 -9.35
C ILE A 154 2.24 -4.55 -7.85
N ALA A 155 1.97 -5.61 -7.07
CA ALA A 155 1.80 -5.52 -5.62
C ALA A 155 3.03 -4.93 -4.90
N PHE A 156 4.24 -5.12 -5.41
CA PHE A 156 5.46 -4.57 -4.80
C PHE A 156 5.70 -3.11 -5.16
N ALA A 157 5.17 -2.65 -6.30
CA ALA A 157 5.52 -1.37 -6.88
C ALA A 157 5.19 -0.19 -5.95
N THR A 158 4.07 -0.26 -5.22
CA THR A 158 3.61 0.81 -4.32
C THR A 158 4.50 1.00 -3.09
N TRP A 159 4.99 -0.08 -2.50
CA TRP A 159 5.95 -0.01 -1.39
C TRP A 159 7.36 0.31 -1.88
N ASN A 160 7.76 -0.22 -3.04
CA ASN A 160 9.05 0.09 -3.64
C ASN A 160 9.17 1.58 -4.01
N ASP A 161 8.08 2.19 -4.49
CA ASP A 161 8.00 3.63 -4.78
C ASP A 161 8.33 4.49 -3.56
N ARG A 162 8.13 3.97 -2.34
CA ARG A 162 8.38 4.64 -1.06
C ARG A 162 9.72 4.28 -0.41
N SER A 163 10.56 3.48 -1.09
CA SER A 163 11.82 3.01 -0.49
C SER A 163 12.76 4.14 -0.13
N ASP A 164 12.76 5.26 -0.86
CA ASP A 164 13.55 6.46 -0.56
C ASP A 164 13.20 7.03 0.82
N ALA A 165 11.92 7.30 1.06
CA ALA A 165 11.41 7.78 2.34
C ALA A 165 11.70 6.80 3.49
N VAL A 166 11.49 5.49 3.26
CA VAL A 166 11.69 4.46 4.29
C VAL A 166 13.17 4.28 4.64
N LEU A 167 14.06 4.37 3.65
CA LEU A 167 15.51 4.21 3.82
C LEU A 167 16.24 5.53 4.10
N GLN A 168 15.53 6.67 4.09
CA GLN A 168 16.10 8.03 4.20
C GLN A 168 17.20 8.27 3.16
N ARG A 169 16.89 7.94 1.91
CA ARG A 169 17.78 8.12 0.75
C ARG A 169 17.20 9.14 -0.21
N ALA A 170 18.06 9.70 -1.05
CA ALA A 170 17.59 10.44 -2.21
C ALA A 170 16.75 9.51 -3.12
N PRO A 171 15.70 10.01 -3.80
CA PRO A 171 14.87 9.20 -4.70
C PRO A 171 15.64 8.36 -5.72
N GLU A 172 16.75 8.88 -6.23
CA GLU A 172 17.67 8.23 -7.17
C GLU A 172 18.47 7.07 -6.54
N ASP A 173 18.66 7.08 -5.22
CA ASP A 173 19.50 6.12 -4.49
C ASP A 173 18.69 5.00 -3.79
N LYS A 174 17.36 5.00 -3.95
CA LYS A 174 16.48 4.08 -3.21
C LYS A 174 16.71 2.60 -3.50
N PHE A 175 17.30 2.29 -4.65
CA PHE A 175 17.72 0.94 -5.03
C PHE A 175 19.24 0.81 -5.16
N ASN A 176 20.04 1.71 -4.59
CA ASN A 176 21.50 1.60 -4.64
C ASN A 176 21.95 0.22 -4.10
N GLY A 177 22.71 -0.50 -4.92
CA GLY A 177 23.13 -1.90 -4.69
C GLY A 177 22.19 -2.97 -5.29
N PHE A 178 21.05 -2.59 -5.86
CA PHE A 178 20.03 -3.49 -6.41
C PHE A 178 19.58 -3.07 -7.83
N PRO A 179 20.48 -3.09 -8.83
CA PRO A 179 20.20 -2.58 -10.17
C PRO A 179 19.08 -3.34 -10.90
N ARG A 180 18.88 -4.63 -10.64
CA ARG A 180 17.81 -5.40 -11.29
C ARG A 180 16.45 -5.07 -10.68
N VAL A 181 16.40 -4.84 -9.36
CA VAL A 181 15.20 -4.31 -8.69
C VAL A 181 14.85 -2.92 -9.24
N GLN A 182 15.84 -2.04 -9.40
CA GLN A 182 15.64 -0.73 -10.01
C GLN A 182 15.03 -0.84 -11.41
N ALA A 183 15.66 -1.61 -12.30
CA ALA A 183 15.17 -1.77 -13.67
C ALA A 183 13.77 -2.39 -13.71
N TRP A 184 13.48 -3.37 -12.85
CA TRP A 184 12.15 -3.97 -12.73
C TRP A 184 11.09 -2.98 -12.24
N HIS A 185 11.42 -2.17 -11.24
CA HIS A 185 10.53 -1.13 -10.74
C HIS A 185 10.25 -0.07 -11.82
N GLU A 186 11.28 0.43 -12.52
CA GLU A 186 11.15 1.41 -13.60
C GLU A 186 10.30 0.89 -14.78
N ARG A 187 10.45 -0.40 -15.14
CA ARG A 187 9.57 -1.04 -16.13
C ARG A 187 8.10 -1.01 -15.71
N MET A 188 7.79 -1.14 -14.42
CA MET A 188 6.42 -1.06 -13.92
C MET A 188 5.91 0.38 -13.82
N THR A 189 6.72 1.31 -13.32
CA THR A 189 6.28 2.68 -13.04
C THR A 189 6.28 3.59 -14.27
N SER A 190 6.99 3.22 -15.35
CA SER A 190 6.93 3.91 -16.65
C SER A 190 5.58 3.74 -17.37
N ARG A 191 4.75 2.80 -16.93
CA ARG A 191 3.48 2.42 -17.59
C ARG A 191 2.43 3.53 -17.46
N PRO A 192 1.62 3.81 -18.51
CA PRO A 192 0.55 4.81 -18.43
C PRO A 192 -0.46 4.57 -17.31
N SER A 193 -0.78 3.30 -17.03
CA SER A 193 -1.70 2.92 -15.95
C SER A 193 -1.18 3.30 -14.56
N TRP A 194 0.14 3.20 -14.35
CA TRP A 194 0.77 3.59 -13.10
C TRP A 194 0.71 5.10 -12.91
N LYS A 195 1.10 5.86 -13.95
CA LYS A 195 1.05 7.34 -13.94
C LYS A 195 -0.35 7.85 -13.62
N LYS A 196 -1.38 7.32 -14.30
CA LYS A 196 -2.79 7.66 -14.04
C LYS A 196 -3.22 7.35 -12.60
N ALA A 197 -2.77 6.23 -12.03
CA ALA A 197 -3.05 5.88 -10.64
C ALA A 197 -2.38 6.85 -9.66
N MET A 198 -1.13 7.25 -9.91
CA MET A 198 -0.41 8.22 -9.08
C MET A 198 -0.99 9.64 -9.18
N GLU A 199 -1.42 10.07 -10.36
CA GLU A 199 -2.17 11.32 -10.55
C GLU A 199 -3.47 11.32 -9.76
N THR A 200 -4.22 10.20 -9.81
CA THR A 200 -5.45 10.02 -9.04
C THR A 200 -5.17 10.10 -7.54
N ARG A 201 -4.11 9.42 -7.07
CA ARG A 201 -3.67 9.49 -5.67
C ARG A 201 -3.34 10.92 -5.27
N ALA A 202 -2.52 11.62 -6.06
CA ALA A 202 -2.10 12.99 -5.77
C ALA A 202 -3.32 13.93 -5.65
N ARG A 203 -4.24 13.88 -6.60
CA ARG A 203 -5.48 14.66 -6.57
C ARG A 203 -6.31 14.38 -5.31
N LEU A 204 -6.51 13.10 -4.97
CA LEU A 204 -7.30 12.73 -3.79
C LEU A 204 -6.65 13.13 -2.47
N MET A 205 -5.32 13.17 -2.41
CA MET A 205 -4.60 13.64 -1.23
C MET A 205 -4.72 15.15 -1.08
N ASP A 206 -4.56 15.89 -2.18
CA ASP A 206 -4.75 17.34 -2.21
C ASP A 206 -6.17 17.74 -1.79
N GLU A 207 -7.20 17.06 -2.32
CA GLU A 207 -8.61 17.26 -1.95
C GLU A 207 -8.88 17.05 -0.45
N GLN A 208 -8.05 16.26 0.24
CA GLN A 208 -8.14 16.02 1.68
C GLN A 208 -7.16 16.90 2.50
N GLY A 209 -6.40 17.77 1.85
CA GLY A 209 -5.37 18.58 2.51
C GLY A 209 -4.24 17.75 3.11
N LEU A 210 -3.88 16.64 2.46
CA LEU A 210 -2.81 15.72 2.89
C LEU A 210 -1.56 15.88 2.02
N ASP A 211 -0.41 15.89 2.67
CA ASP A 211 0.91 15.82 2.04
C ASP A 211 1.23 14.38 1.60
N TRP A 212 2.24 14.17 0.77
CA TRP A 212 2.56 12.91 0.10
C TRP A 212 2.70 11.69 1.03
N ASN A 213 3.01 11.92 2.30
CA ASN A 213 3.16 10.92 3.37
C ASN A 213 1.84 10.58 4.09
N GLY A 214 0.73 11.23 3.72
CA GLY A 214 -0.59 11.07 4.33
C GLY A 214 -0.83 11.94 5.57
N MET A 215 0.14 12.78 5.95
CA MET A 215 -0.02 13.75 7.04
C MET A 215 -0.77 14.98 6.54
N PRO A 216 -1.58 15.66 7.37
CA PRO A 216 -2.18 16.94 6.99
C PRO A 216 -1.11 17.98 6.63
N ASN A 217 -1.42 18.82 5.65
CA ASN A 217 -0.54 19.89 5.22
C ASN A 217 -0.10 20.78 6.40
N GLY A 218 1.20 21.06 6.49
CA GLY A 218 1.79 21.87 7.55
C GLY A 218 2.05 21.14 8.87
N ILE A 219 1.74 19.83 8.95
CA ILE A 219 2.07 18.99 10.12
C ILE A 219 3.29 18.13 9.81
N ASN A 220 4.35 18.34 10.59
CA ASN A 220 5.64 17.70 10.36
C ASN A 220 6.01 16.68 11.44
N THR A 221 5.27 16.65 12.56
CA THR A 221 5.51 15.71 13.66
C THR A 221 4.24 14.98 14.09
N MET A 222 4.40 13.76 14.63
CA MET A 222 3.26 13.05 15.23
C MET A 222 2.67 13.77 16.44
N ALA A 223 3.46 14.55 17.18
CA ALA A 223 2.96 15.33 18.29
C ALA A 223 2.01 16.46 17.82
N GLU A 224 2.36 17.15 16.74
CA GLU A 224 1.49 18.14 16.09
C GLU A 224 0.22 17.48 15.54
N TYR A 225 0.35 16.30 14.94
CA TYR A 225 -0.78 15.52 14.44
C TYR A 225 -1.74 15.08 15.54
N GLU A 226 -1.22 14.54 16.64
CA GLU A 226 -2.01 14.16 17.81
C GLU A 226 -2.73 15.36 18.43
N THR A 227 -2.07 16.51 18.49
CA THR A 227 -2.66 17.78 18.95
C THR A 227 -3.80 18.21 18.04
N LYS A 228 -3.60 18.17 16.71
CA LYS A 228 -4.65 18.47 15.74
C LYS A 228 -5.85 17.52 15.88
N ILE A 229 -5.60 16.21 15.96
CA ILE A 229 -6.67 15.22 16.14
C ILE A 229 -7.45 15.50 17.43
N LYS A 230 -6.77 15.87 18.51
CA LYS A 230 -7.41 16.20 19.78
C LYS A 230 -8.29 17.46 19.65
N ALA A 231 -7.79 18.51 19.01
CA ALA A 231 -8.56 19.73 18.76
C ALA A 231 -9.79 19.46 17.88
N ASP A 232 -9.61 18.76 16.76
CA ASP A 232 -10.71 18.40 15.84
C ASP A 232 -11.78 17.54 16.56
N ARG A 233 -11.39 16.70 17.52
CA ARG A 233 -12.32 15.94 18.38
C ARG A 233 -13.11 16.81 19.34
N GLU A 234 -12.44 17.75 19.99
CA GLU A 234 -13.08 18.67 20.93
C GLU A 234 -14.10 19.56 20.20
N GLU A 235 -13.77 20.02 18.99
CA GLU A 235 -14.69 20.76 18.11
C GLU A 235 -15.88 19.90 17.65
N ALA A 236 -15.65 18.66 17.23
CA ALA A 236 -16.73 17.77 16.79
C ALA A 236 -17.70 17.37 17.91
N VAL A 237 -17.23 17.32 19.16
CA VAL A 237 -18.08 17.09 20.35
C VAL A 237 -18.83 18.35 20.78
N ALA A 238 -18.26 19.53 20.53
CA ALA A 238 -18.87 20.82 20.82
C ALA A 238 -19.90 21.28 19.75
N ALA A 239 -19.89 20.69 18.57
CA ALA A 239 -20.88 20.96 17.54
C ALA A 239 -22.29 20.53 18.01
N PRO A 240 -23.31 21.41 17.92
CA PRO A 240 -24.67 21.06 18.31
C PRO A 240 -25.17 19.90 17.44
N GLN A 241 -25.72 18.87 18.09
CA GLN A 241 -26.40 17.78 17.38
C GLN A 241 -27.74 18.33 16.85
N GLU A 242 -27.85 18.49 15.53
CA GLU A 242 -29.14 18.72 14.85
C GLU A 242 -30.04 17.48 14.90
#